data_AF-U6N1L4-F1
#
_entry.id   AF-U6N1L4-F1
#
_cell.length_a   1.000
_cell.length_b   1.000
_cell.length_c   1.000
_cell.angle_alpha   90.00
_cell.angle_beta   90.00
_cell.angle_gamma   90.00
#
_symmetry.space_group_name_H-M   'P 1'
#
loop_
_entity.id
_entity.type
_entity.pdbx_description
1 polymer ?
#
loop_
_entity_poly.entity_id
_entity_poly.type
_entity_poly.pdbx_seq_one_letter_code
_entity_poly.pdbx_strand_id
1 'polypeptide(L)'
;MSNSRSRFKQLLRAAETDLALLTRAVCTLRAAKSSSSSSSSYTSLQQQQLQQRPSSSSSSSSSSTADAEPSWTVDSPRSGSTAASLHSSSSSSSSSSSSSSSSTDPDRLLEIRRRIAANLDAAELLLPSIRPAAAAAAAAAGGAAAAQGAAAAAAARAQVRHFSDLLLAARREFAAVDSTLQQHIERLSLLRSSSSSSSSSSSSAAAAEDEDAAALNKERAGLLAANSSLQQVTESAAEALQLLRRQRQQQQQQLLLLQLLQSAASGVRTLQQQVRCLRSRDNFVLGIVLGFCFIFAFLWLAYNTPL
;
A
#
# COMPACT_ATOMS: atom_id res chain seq x y z
N MET A 1 -3.19 21.63 14.70
CA MET A 1 -2.84 20.73 13.56
C MET A 1 -1.44 20.14 13.64
N SER A 2 -0.43 20.81 14.23
CA SER A 2 0.93 20.27 14.39
C SER A 2 0.98 18.98 15.24
N ASN A 3 0.15 18.89 16.28
CA ASN A 3 0.14 17.77 17.23
C ASN A 3 -0.33 16.43 16.64
N SER A 4 -1.33 16.42 15.75
CA SER A 4 -1.80 15.17 15.11
C SER A 4 -0.76 14.58 14.14
N ARG A 5 0.00 15.45 13.46
CA ARG A 5 1.05 15.03 12.53
C ARG A 5 2.27 14.47 13.25
N SER A 6 2.68 15.08 14.36
CA SER A 6 3.78 14.55 15.19
C SER A 6 3.39 13.20 15.81
N ARG A 7 2.16 13.08 16.35
CA ARG A 7 1.64 11.82 16.87
C ARG A 7 1.57 10.72 15.82
N PHE A 8 1.08 11.02 14.62
CA PHE A 8 1.06 10.06 13.51
C PHE A 8 2.46 9.54 13.19
N LYS A 9 3.45 10.44 13.07
CA LYS A 9 4.85 10.04 12.81
C LYS A 9 5.44 9.22 13.96
N GLN A 10 5.09 9.55 15.20
CA GLN A 10 5.57 8.81 16.37
C GLN A 10 4.99 7.39 16.42
N LEU A 11 3.69 7.24 16.19
CA LEU A 11 3.04 5.93 16.10
C LEU A 11 3.63 5.08 14.98
N LEU A 12 3.91 5.71 13.83
CA LEU A 12 4.47 5.00 12.68
C LEU A 12 5.91 4.54 12.94
N ARG A 13 6.76 5.37 13.57
CA ARG A 13 8.09 4.94 14.00
C ARG A 13 8.05 3.83 15.04
N ALA A 14 7.10 3.90 15.99
CA ALA A 14 6.94 2.84 16.98
C ALA A 14 6.54 1.51 16.32
N ALA A 15 5.59 1.55 15.37
CA ALA A 15 5.21 0.38 14.59
C ALA A 15 6.39 -0.16 13.75
N GLU A 16 7.22 0.72 13.17
CA GLU A 16 8.41 0.34 12.41
C GLU A 16 9.46 -0.35 13.28
N THR A 17 9.73 0.17 14.49
CA THR A 17 10.67 -0.47 15.42
C THR A 17 10.16 -1.83 15.89
N ASP A 18 8.87 -1.94 16.17
CA ASP A 18 8.25 -3.20 16.60
C ASP A 18 8.26 -4.23 15.45
N LEU A 19 8.00 -3.79 14.23
CA LEU A 19 8.08 -4.63 13.03
C LEU A 19 9.52 -5.12 12.79
N ALA A 20 10.53 -4.26 12.95
CA ALA A 20 11.92 -4.66 12.84
C ALA A 20 12.32 -5.71 13.89
N LEU A 21 11.86 -5.57 15.13
CA LEU A 21 12.07 -6.56 16.18
C LEU A 21 11.42 -7.90 15.84
N LEU A 22 10.19 -7.86 15.32
CA LEU A 22 9.44 -9.04 14.94
C LEU A 22 10.10 -9.76 13.74
N THR A 23 10.50 -9.02 12.72
CA THR A 23 11.24 -9.55 11.56
C THR A 23 12.57 -10.17 12.00
N ARG A 24 13.32 -9.51 12.89
CA ARG A 24 14.56 -10.09 13.44
C ARG A 24 14.28 -11.40 14.18
N ALA A 25 13.24 -11.46 15.00
CA ALA A 25 12.85 -12.69 15.69
C ALA A 25 12.52 -13.82 14.69
N VAL A 26 11.71 -13.53 13.67
CA VAL A 26 11.36 -14.50 12.61
C VAL A 26 12.61 -14.97 11.85
N CYS A 27 13.53 -14.08 11.53
CA CYS A 27 14.79 -14.44 10.88
C CYS A 27 15.67 -15.34 11.77
N THR A 28 15.77 -15.05 13.07
CA THR A 28 16.52 -15.90 14.01
C THR A 28 15.89 -17.29 14.15
N LEU A 29 14.56 -17.39 14.13
CA LEU A 29 13.84 -18.65 14.15
C LEU A 29 14.07 -19.47 12.88
N ARG A 30 14.13 -18.82 11.72
CA ARG A 30 14.47 -19.48 10.45
C ARG A 30 15.92 -20.01 10.45
N ALA A 31 16.86 -19.25 11.01
CA ALA A 31 18.27 -19.65 11.10
C ALA A 31 18.52 -20.78 12.13
N ALA A 32 17.75 -20.83 13.22
CA ALA A 32 17.81 -21.94 14.18
C ALA A 32 17.34 -23.27 13.56
N LYS A 33 16.43 -23.20 12.58
CA LYS A 33 15.90 -24.39 11.90
C LYS A 33 16.86 -25.00 10.88
N SER A 34 17.68 -24.18 10.21
CA SER A 34 18.72 -24.71 9.33
C SER A 34 19.82 -25.42 10.12
N SER A 35 20.15 -24.93 11.32
CA SER A 35 21.18 -25.53 12.17
C SER A 35 20.75 -26.83 12.86
N SER A 36 19.46 -27.03 13.15
CA SER A 36 18.96 -28.30 13.70
C SER A 36 18.74 -29.42 12.66
N SER A 37 18.88 -29.12 11.36
CA SER A 37 18.61 -30.06 10.26
C SER A 37 19.88 -30.62 9.60
N SER A 38 21.08 -30.23 10.07
CA SER A 38 22.35 -30.55 9.41
C SER A 38 23.25 -31.53 10.18
N SER A 39 22.78 -32.09 11.29
CA SER A 39 23.62 -32.89 12.20
C SER A 39 23.11 -34.32 12.40
N SER A 40 22.45 -34.92 11.40
CA SER A 40 22.23 -36.36 11.42
C SER A 40 22.10 -36.92 10.00
N SER A 41 23.01 -37.84 9.68
CA SER A 41 22.74 -39.03 8.83
C SER A 41 23.06 -39.03 7.32
N TYR A 42 23.93 -38.18 6.76
CA TYR A 42 24.31 -38.34 5.33
C TYR A 42 25.80 -38.33 4.98
N THR A 43 26.72 -38.15 5.94
CA THR A 43 28.17 -38.12 5.65
C THR A 43 28.92 -39.45 5.82
N SER A 44 28.26 -40.59 6.08
CA SER A 44 28.96 -41.89 6.23
C SER A 44 28.88 -42.85 5.04
N LEU A 45 28.02 -42.60 4.03
CA LEU A 45 27.88 -43.52 2.88
C LEU A 45 28.61 -43.06 1.61
N GLN A 46 29.01 -41.79 1.52
CA GLN A 46 29.71 -41.29 0.33
C GLN A 46 31.25 -41.46 0.40
N GLN A 47 31.79 -41.86 1.55
CA GLN A 47 33.24 -42.05 1.72
C GLN A 47 33.72 -43.49 1.40
N GLN A 48 32.82 -44.44 1.18
CA GLN A 48 33.20 -45.83 0.86
C GLN A 48 33.26 -46.14 -0.65
N GLN A 49 32.98 -45.16 -1.53
CA GLN A 49 32.94 -45.38 -2.98
C GLN A 49 34.06 -44.68 -3.78
N LEU A 50 35.10 -44.19 -3.09
CA LEU A 50 36.26 -43.51 -3.74
C LEU A 50 37.53 -44.37 -3.82
N GLN A 51 37.42 -45.69 -3.73
CA GLN A 51 38.58 -46.59 -3.83
C GLN A 51 38.66 -47.44 -5.11
N GLN A 52 37.97 -47.06 -6.19
CA GLN A 52 38.23 -47.66 -7.52
C GLN A 52 38.19 -46.60 -8.63
N ARG A 53 39.37 -46.00 -8.88
CA ARG A 53 39.80 -45.48 -10.19
C ARG A 53 40.24 -46.71 -11.03
N PRO A 54 40.13 -46.74 -12.38
CA PRO A 54 41.05 -45.93 -13.18
C PRO A 54 40.52 -45.37 -14.53
N SER A 55 41.09 -44.21 -14.88
CA SER A 55 41.54 -43.72 -16.21
C SER A 55 40.66 -43.74 -17.47
N SER A 56 40.37 -42.55 -18.00
CA SER A 56 40.76 -42.04 -19.35
C SER A 56 40.20 -40.61 -19.54
N SER A 57 41.05 -39.57 -19.63
CA SER A 57 41.37 -38.77 -20.84
C SER A 57 40.14 -38.40 -21.69
N SER A 58 39.81 -37.14 -22.01
CA SER A 58 40.69 -36.09 -22.57
C SER A 58 39.97 -34.73 -22.74
N SER A 59 40.75 -33.65 -22.57
CA SER A 59 40.86 -32.41 -23.39
C SER A 59 39.71 -31.38 -23.57
N SER A 60 40.08 -30.13 -23.23
CA SER A 60 39.77 -28.82 -23.91
C SER A 60 38.31 -28.31 -23.91
N SER A 61 37.97 -27.03 -23.72
CA SER A 61 38.70 -25.75 -23.77
C SER A 61 37.76 -24.60 -23.35
N SER A 62 38.29 -23.64 -22.59
CA SER A 62 38.03 -22.18 -22.56
C SER A 62 36.70 -21.59 -23.08
N SER A 63 36.05 -20.77 -22.24
CA SER A 63 35.83 -19.34 -22.54
C SER A 63 35.38 -18.56 -21.31
N SER A 64 35.90 -17.35 -21.24
CA SER A 64 35.88 -16.39 -20.15
C SER A 64 34.88 -15.27 -20.44
N THR A 65 33.99 -14.97 -19.49
CA THR A 65 33.29 -13.69 -19.41
C THR A 65 33.26 -13.24 -17.97
N ALA A 66 33.95 -12.12 -17.72
CA ALA A 66 34.00 -11.42 -16.46
C ALA A 66 32.67 -10.70 -16.23
N ASP A 67 31.98 -11.04 -15.15
CA ASP A 67 30.91 -10.23 -14.59
C ASP A 67 31.46 -9.50 -13.36
N ALA A 68 31.65 -8.20 -13.53
CA ALA A 68 32.02 -7.28 -12.47
C ALA A 68 30.80 -7.03 -11.56
N GLU A 69 30.97 -7.30 -10.26
CA GLU A 69 30.02 -6.92 -9.23
C GLU A 69 29.89 -5.39 -9.11
N PRO A 70 28.67 -4.83 -8.98
CA PRO A 70 28.51 -3.47 -8.52
C PRO A 70 28.52 -3.42 -6.98
N SER A 71 29.64 -2.96 -6.41
CA SER A 71 29.74 -2.62 -4.99
C SER A 71 28.96 -1.33 -4.72
N TRP A 72 27.90 -1.41 -3.91
CA TRP A 72 27.21 -0.23 -3.39
C TRP A 72 27.81 0.14 -2.03
N THR A 73 28.87 0.94 -2.04
CA THR A 73 29.33 1.66 -0.85
C THR A 73 28.49 2.93 -0.70
N VAL A 74 27.52 2.89 0.22
CA VAL A 74 26.75 4.08 0.59
C VAL A 74 27.57 4.87 1.61
N ASP A 75 28.16 5.95 1.11
CA ASP A 75 28.85 6.98 1.87
C ASP A 75 27.83 7.79 2.70
N SER A 76 28.08 7.92 4.00
CA SER A 76 27.20 8.61 4.95
C SER A 76 27.64 10.07 5.10
N PRO A 77 26.79 11.07 4.81
CA PRO A 77 27.13 12.44 5.14
C PRO A 77 26.97 12.67 6.65
N ARG A 78 28.12 12.81 7.29
CA ARG A 78 28.37 13.45 8.57
C ARG A 78 27.72 14.85 8.59
N SER A 79 26.57 14.97 9.25
CA SER A 79 25.97 16.28 9.57
C SER A 79 26.16 16.58 11.05
N GLY A 80 26.90 17.66 11.29
CA GLY A 80 27.24 18.18 12.61
C GLY A 80 26.07 18.81 13.33
N SER A 81 26.11 18.64 14.65
CA SER A 81 25.33 19.32 15.67
C SER A 81 25.49 20.84 15.61
N THR A 82 24.43 21.59 15.91
CA THR A 82 24.46 22.70 16.89
C THR A 82 23.04 23.16 17.25
N ALA A 83 22.93 23.68 18.47
CA ALA A 83 21.86 24.48 19.08
C ALA A 83 20.86 23.77 20.01
N ALA A 84 21.02 24.15 21.28
CA ALA A 84 20.25 23.86 22.47
C ALA A 84 18.84 24.48 22.45
N SER A 85 17.89 23.90 23.19
CA SER A 85 17.40 24.46 24.46
C SER A 85 16.20 23.68 25.05
N LEU A 86 16.45 23.16 26.25
CA LEU A 86 15.62 23.08 27.46
C LEU A 86 14.07 22.91 27.38
N HIS A 87 13.63 21.97 28.23
CA HIS A 87 12.43 21.93 29.09
C HIS A 87 11.56 20.67 28.95
N SER A 88 11.87 19.76 29.88
CA SER A 88 11.09 18.71 30.54
C SER A 88 9.59 18.60 30.26
N SER A 89 9.19 17.40 29.85
CA SER A 89 7.97 16.75 30.32
C SER A 89 8.24 15.26 30.37
N SER A 90 8.63 14.81 31.57
CA SER A 90 8.87 13.43 31.95
C SER A 90 7.60 12.60 31.84
N SER A 91 7.56 11.71 30.85
CA SER A 91 6.75 10.50 30.90
C SER A 91 7.71 9.31 30.95
N SER A 92 7.92 8.84 32.17
CA SER A 92 8.62 7.62 32.53
C SER A 92 7.91 6.41 31.94
N SER A 93 8.41 5.92 30.80
CA SER A 93 8.22 4.54 30.38
C SER A 93 9.52 3.80 30.63
N SER A 94 9.54 3.09 31.75
CA SER A 94 10.57 2.17 32.20
C SER A 94 11.14 1.33 31.04
N SER A 95 12.36 1.66 30.64
CA SER A 95 13.24 0.78 29.88
C SER A 95 13.67 -0.37 30.79
N SER A 96 12.90 -1.45 30.77
CA SER A 96 13.33 -2.74 31.28
C SER A 96 14.32 -3.34 30.27
N SER A 97 15.58 -2.98 30.43
CA SER A 97 16.74 -3.66 29.84
C SER A 97 16.86 -5.04 30.48
N SER A 98 16.10 -6.02 29.98
CA SER A 98 16.25 -7.42 30.36
C SER A 98 17.21 -8.08 29.38
N SER A 99 18.49 -7.91 29.64
CA SER A 99 19.54 -8.80 29.12
C SER A 99 19.38 -10.13 29.84
N SER A 100 18.71 -11.14 29.26
CA SER A 100 18.80 -12.56 29.65
C SER A 100 17.91 -13.45 28.78
N SER A 101 18.53 -14.48 28.19
CA SER A 101 17.92 -15.73 27.72
C SER A 101 16.92 -15.63 26.55
N SER A 102 17.43 -15.99 25.39
CA SER A 102 16.74 -16.23 24.12
C SER A 102 15.76 -17.40 24.19
N SER A 103 14.65 -17.27 24.93
CA SER A 103 13.42 -17.98 24.59
C SER A 103 12.53 -17.00 23.84
N THR A 104 12.33 -17.26 22.56
CA THR A 104 11.27 -16.62 21.76
C THR A 104 9.93 -17.10 22.30
N ASP A 105 9.51 -16.54 23.44
CA ASP A 105 8.22 -16.88 24.03
C ASP A 105 7.11 -16.44 23.08
N PRO A 106 6.20 -17.35 22.65
CA PRO A 106 5.15 -17.04 21.69
C PRO A 106 4.22 -15.93 22.20
N ASP A 107 4.06 -15.82 23.52
CA ASP A 107 3.25 -14.79 24.17
C ASP A 107 3.82 -13.38 23.96
N ARG A 108 5.16 -13.22 23.97
CA ARG A 108 5.78 -11.92 23.66
C ARG A 108 5.58 -11.55 22.19
N LEU A 109 5.65 -12.50 21.28
CA LEU A 109 5.41 -12.27 19.85
C LEU A 109 3.96 -11.86 19.59
N LEU A 110 3.00 -12.49 20.27
CA LEU A 110 1.58 -12.11 20.21
C LEU A 110 1.31 -10.72 20.79
N GLU A 111 1.99 -10.36 21.87
CA GLU A 111 1.89 -9.03 22.47
C GLU A 111 2.44 -7.94 21.54
N ILE A 112 3.60 -8.18 20.91
CA ILE A 112 4.18 -7.27 19.90
C ILE A 112 3.22 -7.14 18.70
N ARG A 113 2.65 -8.26 18.22
CA ARG A 113 1.62 -8.26 17.15
C ARG A 113 0.44 -7.37 17.51
N ARG A 114 -0.11 -7.51 18.73
CA ARG A 114 -1.23 -6.70 19.22
C ARG A 114 -0.89 -5.22 19.27
N ARG A 115 0.31 -4.86 19.71
CA ARG A 115 0.78 -3.46 19.75
C ARG A 115 0.92 -2.85 18.37
N ILE A 116 1.51 -3.57 17.41
CA ILE A 116 1.64 -3.10 16.03
C ILE A 116 0.25 -2.85 15.43
N ALA A 117 -0.68 -3.80 15.58
CA ALA A 117 -2.04 -3.65 15.09
C ALA A 117 -2.73 -2.42 15.71
N ALA A 118 -2.68 -2.27 17.03
CA ALA A 118 -3.26 -1.13 17.73
C ALA A 118 -2.65 0.22 17.29
N ASN A 119 -1.33 0.26 17.06
CA ASN A 119 -0.64 1.47 16.60
C ASN A 119 -1.02 1.84 15.16
N LEU A 120 -1.17 0.85 14.26
CA LEU A 120 -1.60 1.09 12.89
C LEU A 120 -3.06 1.57 12.82
N ASP A 121 -3.94 1.00 13.65
CA ASP A 121 -5.34 1.41 13.74
C ASP A 121 -5.47 2.82 14.34
N ALA A 122 -4.70 3.13 15.38
CA ALA A 122 -4.63 4.47 15.94
C ALA A 122 -4.11 5.50 14.92
N ALA A 123 -3.14 5.12 14.08
CA ALA A 123 -2.65 5.98 13.00
C ALA A 123 -3.70 6.21 11.91
N GLU A 124 -4.52 5.21 11.59
CA GLU A 124 -5.63 5.35 10.63
C GLU A 124 -6.71 6.31 11.13
N LEU A 125 -7.07 6.24 12.42
CA LEU A 125 -8.02 7.16 13.06
C LEU A 125 -7.53 8.62 13.04
N LEU A 126 -6.22 8.86 12.93
CA LEU A 126 -5.64 10.19 12.84
C LEU A 126 -5.67 10.76 11.40
N LEU A 127 -5.81 9.94 10.35
CA LEU A 127 -5.79 10.42 8.96
C LEU A 127 -6.88 11.47 8.65
N PRO A 128 -8.15 11.30 9.09
CA PRO A 128 -9.18 12.32 8.93
C PRO A 128 -8.82 13.64 9.63
N SER A 129 -8.14 13.58 10.78
CA SER A 129 -7.72 14.77 11.54
C SER A 129 -6.58 15.56 10.88
N ILE A 130 -5.77 14.87 10.06
CA ILE A 130 -4.65 15.47 9.30
C ILE A 130 -5.15 16.09 8.00
N ARG A 131 -6.31 15.64 7.50
CA ARG A 131 -6.95 16.21 6.31
C ARG A 131 -7.22 17.69 6.58
N PRO A 132 -6.54 18.60 5.85
CA PRO A 132 -6.64 20.02 6.15
C PRO A 132 -8.08 20.50 5.93
N ALA A 133 -8.71 21.02 6.99
CA ALA A 133 -9.97 21.76 6.91
C ALA A 133 -9.90 22.94 5.91
N ALA A 134 -8.69 23.37 5.55
CA ALA A 134 -8.42 24.40 4.54
C ALA A 134 -8.98 24.08 3.14
N ALA A 135 -9.28 22.82 2.82
CA ALA A 135 -9.98 22.48 1.57
C ALA A 135 -11.42 23.05 1.52
N ALA A 136 -12.05 23.29 2.67
CA ALA A 136 -13.35 23.94 2.76
C ALA A 136 -13.24 25.49 2.75
N ALA A 137 -12.18 26.04 3.36
CA ALA A 137 -11.97 27.50 3.40
C ALA A 137 -11.52 28.09 2.06
N ALA A 138 -10.74 27.36 1.26
CA ALA A 138 -10.27 27.82 -0.06
C ALA A 138 -11.39 27.93 -1.11
N ALA A 139 -12.53 27.26 -0.91
CA ALA A 139 -13.70 27.38 -1.78
C ALA A 139 -14.52 28.67 -1.51
N ALA A 140 -14.31 29.32 -0.37
CA ALA A 140 -15.09 30.50 0.06
C ALA A 140 -14.40 31.85 -0.26
N ALA A 141 -13.10 31.87 -0.55
CA ALA A 141 -12.34 33.10 -0.81
C ALA A 141 -12.08 33.31 -2.32
N GLY A 142 -13.06 33.86 -3.04
CA GLY A 142 -13.00 34.12 -4.48
C GLY A 142 -12.15 35.33 -4.90
N GLY A 143 -10.85 35.34 -4.62
CA GLY A 143 -9.94 36.44 -5.02
C GLY A 143 -8.51 36.00 -5.32
N ALA A 144 -7.65 36.89 -5.82
CA ALA A 144 -6.28 36.61 -6.31
C ALA A 144 -5.33 35.88 -5.31
N ALA A 145 -5.62 35.89 -4.01
CA ALA A 145 -4.96 35.05 -3.01
C ALA A 145 -5.26 33.53 -3.18
N ALA A 146 -6.25 33.18 -4.01
CA ALA A 146 -6.65 31.81 -4.34
C ALA A 146 -5.57 31.03 -5.09
N ALA A 147 -4.67 31.69 -5.84
CA ALA A 147 -3.59 31.00 -6.56
C ALA A 147 -2.53 30.42 -5.59
N GLN A 148 -2.10 31.22 -4.59
CA GLN A 148 -1.19 30.73 -3.54
C GLN A 148 -1.89 29.78 -2.56
N GLY A 149 -3.16 30.02 -2.24
CA GLY A 149 -3.98 29.11 -1.43
C GLY A 149 -4.22 27.76 -2.09
N ALA A 150 -4.39 27.72 -3.41
CA ALA A 150 -4.57 26.49 -4.18
C ALA A 150 -3.30 25.63 -4.20
N ALA A 151 -2.11 26.24 -4.34
CA ALA A 151 -0.83 25.53 -4.28
C ALA A 151 -0.59 24.91 -2.89
N ALA A 152 -0.84 25.65 -1.82
CA ALA A 152 -0.73 25.15 -0.45
C ALA A 152 -1.75 24.02 -0.15
N ALA A 153 -2.98 24.15 -0.65
CA ALA A 153 -4.00 23.11 -0.53
C ALA A 153 -3.65 21.84 -1.34
N ALA A 154 -3.07 21.99 -2.54
CA ALA A 154 -2.59 20.88 -3.35
C ALA A 154 -1.42 20.14 -2.67
N ALA A 155 -0.45 20.87 -2.12
CA ALA A 155 0.65 20.31 -1.36
C ALA A 155 0.16 19.55 -0.11
N ALA A 156 -0.83 20.10 0.61
CA ALA A 156 -1.40 19.44 1.77
C ALA A 156 -2.19 18.17 1.41
N ARG A 157 -2.89 18.15 0.25
CA ARG A 157 -3.53 16.93 -0.27
C ARG A 157 -2.51 15.88 -0.69
N ALA A 158 -1.39 16.28 -1.31
CA ALA A 158 -0.30 15.37 -1.66
C ALA A 158 0.34 14.74 -0.42
N GLN A 159 0.54 15.51 0.65
CA GLN A 159 1.05 14.99 1.92
C GLN A 159 0.10 13.96 2.56
N VAL A 160 -1.21 14.17 2.53
CA VAL A 160 -2.19 13.20 3.05
C VAL A 160 -2.14 11.90 2.25
N ARG A 161 -2.02 11.97 0.91
CA ARG A 161 -1.84 10.78 0.06
C ARG A 161 -0.55 10.03 0.39
N HIS A 162 0.55 10.75 0.56
CA HIS A 162 1.81 10.14 0.97
C HIS A 162 1.69 9.40 2.31
N PHE A 163 1.03 9.99 3.33
CA PHE A 163 0.81 9.31 4.60
C PHE A 163 -0.11 8.10 4.50
N SER A 164 -1.15 8.15 3.65
CA SER A 164 -2.00 6.98 3.42
C SER A 164 -1.24 5.85 2.72
N ASP A 165 -0.41 6.18 1.73
CA ASP A 165 0.39 5.18 0.99
C ASP A 165 1.39 4.49 1.92
N LEU A 166 2.01 5.25 2.83
CA LEU A 166 2.97 4.73 3.80
C LEU A 166 2.30 3.82 4.85
N LEU A 167 1.11 4.17 5.33
CA LEU A 167 0.32 3.30 6.21
C LEU A 167 -0.09 2.00 5.51
N LEU A 168 -0.50 2.10 4.24
CA LEU A 168 -0.87 0.94 3.43
C LEU A 168 0.32 0.00 3.20
N ALA A 169 1.50 0.56 2.94
CA ALA A 169 2.75 -0.21 2.84
C ALA A 169 3.06 -0.93 4.17
N ALA A 170 3.02 -0.21 5.30
CA ALA A 170 3.26 -0.80 6.62
C ALA A 170 2.27 -1.93 6.95
N ARG A 171 0.99 -1.79 6.59
CA ARG A 171 -0.02 -2.86 6.76
C ARG A 171 0.27 -4.08 5.90
N ARG A 172 0.75 -3.91 4.67
CA ARG A 172 1.13 -5.04 3.80
C ARG A 172 2.30 -5.82 4.38
N GLU A 173 3.34 -5.11 4.83
CA GLU A 173 4.50 -5.72 5.48
C GLU A 173 4.09 -6.45 6.76
N PHE A 174 3.27 -5.81 7.60
CA PHE A 174 2.73 -6.45 8.80
C PHE A 174 1.93 -7.70 8.47
N ALA A 175 1.04 -7.68 7.47
CA ALA A 175 0.26 -8.85 7.07
C ALA A 175 1.14 -10.00 6.54
N ALA A 176 2.19 -9.70 5.79
CA ALA A 176 3.16 -10.70 5.34
C ALA A 176 3.86 -11.36 6.53
N VAL A 177 4.36 -10.55 7.47
CA VAL A 177 5.01 -11.01 8.69
C VAL A 177 4.03 -11.82 9.57
N ASP A 178 2.79 -11.38 9.69
CA ASP A 178 1.76 -12.01 10.52
C ASP A 178 1.43 -13.43 10.05
N SER A 179 1.33 -13.64 8.74
CA SER A 179 1.13 -14.99 8.18
C SER A 179 2.26 -15.96 8.57
N THR A 180 3.50 -15.46 8.61
CA THR A 180 4.68 -16.25 8.97
C THR A 180 4.71 -16.57 10.47
N LEU A 181 4.33 -15.59 11.30
CA LEU A 181 4.25 -15.73 12.74
C LEU A 181 3.12 -16.68 13.15
N GLN A 182 1.97 -16.59 12.49
CA GLN A 182 0.83 -17.49 12.71
C GLN A 182 1.20 -18.95 12.42
N GLN A 183 1.83 -19.23 11.27
CA GLN A 183 2.36 -20.56 10.95
C GLN A 183 3.35 -21.07 12.01
N HIS A 184 4.16 -20.17 12.56
CA HIS A 184 5.11 -20.55 13.59
C HIS A 184 4.42 -20.92 14.91
N ILE A 185 3.43 -20.13 15.35
CA ILE A 185 2.64 -20.41 16.55
C ILE A 185 1.89 -21.73 16.39
N GLU A 186 1.26 -21.97 15.24
CA GLU A 186 0.59 -23.23 14.94
C GLU A 186 1.57 -24.41 15.07
N ARG A 187 2.77 -24.29 14.49
CA ARG A 187 3.81 -25.32 14.64
C ARG A 187 4.21 -25.54 16.11
N LEU A 188 4.35 -24.48 16.90
CA LEU A 188 4.67 -24.59 18.33
C LEU A 188 3.54 -25.24 19.12
N SER A 189 2.28 -24.94 18.80
CA SER A 189 1.12 -25.57 19.44
C SER A 189 1.08 -27.08 19.15
N LEU A 190 1.37 -27.50 17.91
CA LEU A 190 1.45 -28.91 17.54
C LEU A 190 2.57 -29.64 18.30
N LEU A 191 3.77 -29.05 18.36
CA LEU A 191 4.91 -29.61 19.10
C LEU A 191 4.66 -29.71 20.62
N ARG A 192 3.97 -28.72 21.19
CA ARG A 192 3.60 -28.70 22.61
C ARG A 192 2.59 -29.80 22.93
N SER A 193 1.61 -30.02 22.06
CA SER A 193 0.66 -31.13 22.19
C SER A 193 1.34 -32.49 22.10
N SER A 194 2.34 -32.66 21.22
CA SER A 194 3.11 -33.92 21.12
C SER A 194 3.95 -34.24 22.36
N SER A 195 4.38 -33.21 23.11
CA SER A 195 5.22 -33.40 24.30
C SER A 195 4.41 -33.81 25.56
N SER A 196 3.08 -33.82 25.46
CA SER A 196 2.16 -34.13 26.57
C SER A 196 1.64 -35.58 26.53
N SER A 197 2.01 -36.35 25.50
CA SER A 197 1.46 -37.68 25.22
C SER A 197 2.43 -38.81 25.60
N SER A 198 3.06 -38.74 26.77
CA SER A 198 3.94 -39.81 27.26
C SER A 198 3.63 -40.20 28.70
N SER A 199 2.39 -40.68 28.91
CA SER A 199 2.04 -41.45 30.11
C SER A 199 0.75 -42.22 29.93
N SER A 200 0.82 -43.41 29.31
CA SER A 200 0.10 -44.61 29.77
C SER A 200 0.42 -45.81 28.89
N SER A 201 1.15 -46.75 29.49
CA SER A 201 1.23 -48.17 29.18
C SER A 201 -0.10 -48.81 28.77
N SER A 202 -0.11 -49.61 27.70
CA SER A 202 -0.40 -51.06 27.78
C SER A 202 -0.52 -51.70 26.39
N SER A 203 0.17 -52.81 26.24
CA SER A 203 0.19 -53.79 25.16
C SER A 203 -1.20 -54.30 24.72
N SER A 204 -1.62 -53.99 23.49
CA SER A 204 -2.43 -54.86 22.61
C SER A 204 -2.87 -54.10 21.35
N ALA A 205 -2.04 -54.02 20.30
CA ALA A 205 -2.43 -53.40 19.05
C ALA A 205 -1.70 -54.04 17.86
N ALA A 206 -2.29 -55.07 17.29
CA ALA A 206 -1.96 -55.56 15.94
C ALA A 206 -3.17 -55.46 14.99
N ALA A 207 -4.31 -54.94 15.47
CA ALA A 207 -5.55 -54.78 14.70
C ALA A 207 -6.17 -53.37 14.78
N ALA A 208 -5.56 -52.44 15.53
CA ALA A 208 -6.04 -51.06 15.69
C ALA A 208 -5.28 -50.05 14.80
N GLU A 209 -4.12 -50.42 14.26
CA GLU A 209 -3.31 -49.55 13.38
C GLU A 209 -4.03 -49.24 12.04
N ASP A 210 -4.89 -50.14 11.56
CA ASP A 210 -5.63 -49.96 10.31
C ASP A 210 -6.78 -48.93 10.45
N GLU A 211 -7.38 -48.79 11.65
CA GLU A 211 -8.47 -47.82 11.84
C GLU A 211 -7.95 -46.38 11.93
N ASP A 212 -6.83 -46.19 12.63
CA ASP A 212 -6.16 -44.88 12.70
C ASP A 212 -5.63 -44.45 11.32
N ALA A 213 -5.11 -45.39 10.51
CA ALA A 213 -4.71 -45.11 9.14
C ALA A 213 -5.90 -44.70 8.25
N ALA A 214 -7.08 -45.31 8.45
CA ALA A 214 -8.30 -44.94 7.72
C ALA A 214 -8.80 -43.53 8.13
N ALA A 215 -8.74 -43.20 9.43
CA ALA A 215 -9.09 -41.87 9.93
C ALA A 215 -8.16 -40.78 9.36
N LEU A 216 -6.84 -41.01 9.35
CA LEU A 216 -5.87 -40.08 8.77
C LEU A 216 -6.05 -39.88 7.26
N ASN A 217 -6.37 -40.96 6.53
CA ASN A 217 -6.67 -40.86 5.10
C ASN A 217 -7.94 -40.04 4.82
N LYS A 218 -8.98 -40.17 5.68
CA LYS A 218 -10.20 -39.38 5.60
C LYS A 218 -9.93 -37.90 5.87
N GLU A 219 -9.13 -37.57 6.88
CA GLU A 219 -8.71 -36.18 7.14
C GLU A 219 -7.89 -35.62 5.99
N ARG A 220 -6.95 -36.40 5.44
CA ARG A 220 -6.15 -35.99 4.28
C ARG A 220 -7.02 -35.71 3.06
N ALA A 221 -8.02 -36.55 2.79
CA ALA A 221 -8.99 -36.30 1.72
C ALA A 221 -9.80 -35.02 1.98
N GLY A 222 -10.21 -34.78 3.22
CA GLY A 222 -10.89 -33.54 3.63
C GLY A 222 -10.03 -32.29 3.43
N LEU A 223 -8.75 -32.35 3.78
CA LEU A 223 -7.79 -31.26 3.57
C LEU A 223 -7.52 -30.99 2.09
N LEU A 224 -7.43 -32.04 1.26
CA LEU A 224 -7.29 -31.87 -0.19
C LEU A 224 -8.54 -31.23 -0.81
N ALA A 225 -9.74 -31.62 -0.38
CA ALA A 225 -10.99 -31.01 -0.81
C ALA A 225 -11.12 -29.53 -0.35
N ALA A 226 -10.69 -29.23 0.87
CA ALA A 226 -10.62 -27.84 1.35
C ALA A 226 -9.60 -27.01 0.55
N ASN A 227 -8.45 -27.61 0.19
CA ASN A 227 -7.44 -26.94 -0.61
C ASN A 227 -7.94 -26.63 -2.03
N SER A 228 -8.62 -27.57 -2.70
CA SER A 228 -9.21 -27.33 -4.02
C SER A 228 -10.33 -26.28 -3.96
N SER A 229 -11.13 -26.28 -2.89
CA SER A 229 -12.13 -25.23 -2.65
C SER A 229 -11.49 -23.83 -2.50
N LEU A 230 -10.39 -23.73 -1.75
CA LEU A 230 -9.65 -22.47 -1.63
C LEU A 230 -9.07 -22.01 -2.96
N GLN A 231 -8.54 -22.94 -3.78
CA GLN A 231 -8.06 -22.61 -5.12
C GLN A 231 -9.19 -22.03 -5.99
N GLN A 232 -10.37 -22.65 -5.98
CA GLN A 232 -11.54 -22.15 -6.70
C GLN A 232 -11.99 -20.75 -6.22
N VAL A 233 -11.92 -20.49 -4.91
CA VAL A 233 -12.19 -19.15 -4.36
C VAL A 233 -11.14 -18.14 -4.82
N THR A 234 -9.86 -18.52 -4.87
CA THR A 234 -8.82 -17.61 -5.37
C THR A 234 -8.94 -17.31 -6.85
N GLU A 235 -9.34 -18.29 -7.67
CA GLU A 235 -9.58 -18.11 -9.11
C GLU A 235 -10.77 -17.19 -9.36
N SER A 236 -11.90 -17.44 -8.69
CA SER A 236 -13.09 -16.58 -8.79
C SER A 236 -12.83 -15.15 -8.28
N ALA A 237 -12.04 -14.99 -7.22
CA ALA A 237 -11.62 -13.67 -6.74
C ALA A 237 -10.73 -12.94 -7.77
N ALA A 238 -9.83 -13.66 -8.45
CA ALA A 238 -8.99 -13.10 -9.50
C ALA A 238 -9.83 -12.63 -10.70
N GLU A 239 -10.81 -13.43 -11.13
CA GLU A 239 -11.77 -13.06 -12.19
C GLU A 239 -12.59 -11.83 -11.80
N ALA A 240 -13.11 -11.78 -10.57
CA ALA A 240 -13.85 -10.63 -10.06
C ALA A 240 -13.00 -9.35 -10.07
N LEU A 241 -11.72 -9.42 -9.69
CA LEU A 241 -10.80 -8.28 -9.77
C LEU A 241 -10.55 -7.83 -11.23
N GLN A 242 -10.47 -8.76 -12.18
CA GLN A 242 -10.35 -8.42 -13.60
C GLN A 242 -11.60 -7.69 -14.11
N LEU A 243 -12.80 -8.13 -13.73
CA LEU A 243 -14.05 -7.45 -14.08
C LEU A 243 -14.12 -6.04 -13.49
N LEU A 244 -13.70 -5.87 -12.24
CA LEU A 244 -13.67 -4.56 -11.57
C LEU A 244 -12.69 -3.60 -12.24
N ARG A 245 -11.52 -4.09 -12.69
CA ARG A 245 -10.57 -3.31 -13.49
C ARG A 245 -11.16 -2.88 -14.84
N ARG A 246 -11.87 -3.77 -15.54
CA ARG A 246 -12.56 -3.44 -16.79
C ARG A 246 -13.65 -2.39 -16.60
N GLN A 247 -14.50 -2.53 -15.57
CA GLN A 247 -15.50 -1.51 -15.22
C GLN A 247 -14.87 -0.16 -14.95
N ARG A 248 -13.76 -0.12 -14.19
CA ARG A 248 -13.05 1.13 -13.88
C ARG A 248 -12.48 1.80 -15.13
N GLN A 249 -11.96 1.02 -16.08
CA GLN A 249 -11.49 1.53 -17.37
C GLN A 249 -12.64 2.10 -18.22
N GLN A 250 -13.77 1.40 -18.29
CA GLN A 250 -14.96 1.88 -19.01
C GLN A 250 -15.48 3.20 -18.40
N GLN A 251 -15.52 3.30 -17.06
CA GLN A 251 -15.92 4.52 -16.37
C GLN A 251 -14.97 5.70 -16.66
N GLN A 252 -13.65 5.45 -16.72
CA GLN A 252 -12.68 6.48 -17.10
C GLN A 252 -12.87 6.95 -18.54
N GLN A 253 -13.17 6.04 -19.48
CA GLN A 253 -13.47 6.41 -20.87
C GLN A 253 -14.75 7.26 -20.98
N GLN A 254 -15.80 6.92 -20.22
CA GLN A 254 -17.03 7.71 -20.18
C GLN A 254 -16.79 9.12 -19.64
N LEU A 255 -15.99 9.25 -18.57
CA LEU A 255 -15.62 10.57 -18.02
C LEU A 255 -14.82 11.40 -19.02
N LEU A 256 -13.93 10.78 -19.79
CA LEU A 256 -13.16 11.46 -20.84
C LEU A 256 -14.09 11.95 -21.96
N LEU A 257 -15.05 11.11 -22.41
CA LEU A 257 -16.06 11.52 -23.38
C LEU A 257 -16.94 12.68 -22.89
N LEU A 258 -17.37 12.65 -21.63
CA LEU A 258 -18.10 13.76 -21.03
C LEU A 258 -17.27 15.04 -20.96
N GLN A 259 -15.98 14.94 -20.66
CA GLN A 259 -15.07 16.09 -20.64
C GLN A 259 -14.88 16.67 -22.05
N LEU A 260 -14.77 15.81 -23.07
CA LEU A 260 -14.73 16.24 -24.47
C LEU A 260 -16.04 16.93 -24.89
N LEU A 261 -17.20 16.36 -24.54
CA LEU A 261 -18.50 16.99 -24.79
C LEU A 261 -18.64 18.33 -24.08
N GLN A 262 -18.14 18.46 -22.85
CA GLN A 262 -18.17 19.73 -22.11
C GLN A 262 -17.26 20.78 -22.76
N SER A 263 -16.08 20.37 -23.24
CA SER A 263 -15.18 21.25 -24.00
C SER A 263 -15.82 21.70 -25.32
N ALA A 264 -16.47 20.79 -26.05
CA ALA A 264 -17.19 21.10 -27.29
C ALA A 264 -18.40 22.03 -27.04
N ALA A 265 -19.19 21.77 -26.00
CA ALA A 265 -20.31 22.62 -25.60
C ALA A 265 -19.87 24.05 -25.25
N SER A 266 -18.70 24.20 -24.63
CA SER A 266 -18.13 25.52 -24.37
C SER A 266 -17.77 26.26 -25.67
N GLY A 267 -17.25 25.57 -26.68
CA GLY A 267 -17.00 26.11 -28.01
C GLY A 267 -18.27 26.50 -28.77
N VAL A 268 -19.36 25.72 -28.63
CA VAL A 268 -20.66 26.09 -29.23
C VAL A 268 -21.23 27.35 -28.60
N ARG A 269 -21.07 27.54 -27.28
CA ARG A 269 -21.54 28.76 -26.59
C ARG A 269 -20.79 30.01 -27.04
N THR A 270 -19.48 29.92 -27.27
CA THR A 270 -18.70 31.07 -27.77
C THR A 270 -19.11 31.44 -29.20
N LEU A 271 -19.35 30.44 -30.07
CA LEU A 271 -19.88 30.68 -31.42
C LEU A 271 -21.28 31.30 -31.37
N GLN A 272 -22.17 30.80 -30.49
CA GLN A 272 -23.52 31.37 -30.33
C GLN A 272 -23.47 32.83 -29.84
N GLN A 273 -22.51 33.17 -28.95
CA GLN A 273 -22.28 34.55 -28.53
C GLN A 273 -21.77 35.43 -29.68
N GLN A 274 -20.85 34.92 -30.51
CA GLN A 274 -20.38 35.66 -31.69
C GLN A 274 -21.51 35.93 -32.69
N VAL A 275 -22.37 34.95 -32.96
CA VAL A 275 -23.53 35.13 -33.86
C VAL A 275 -24.52 36.15 -33.28
N ARG A 276 -24.75 36.16 -31.97
CA ARG A 276 -25.59 37.18 -31.33
C ARG A 276 -24.97 38.58 -31.40
N CYS A 277 -23.66 38.71 -31.21
CA CYS A 277 -22.96 39.98 -31.38
C CYS A 277 -23.04 40.50 -32.83
N LEU A 278 -22.87 39.64 -33.83
CA LEU A 278 -23.03 40.02 -35.24
C LEU A 278 -24.46 40.48 -35.52
N ARG A 279 -25.47 39.70 -35.11
CA ARG A 279 -26.88 40.06 -35.30
C ARG A 279 -27.28 41.34 -34.57
N SER A 280 -26.70 41.59 -33.39
CA SER A 280 -26.87 42.86 -32.66
C SER A 280 -26.28 44.03 -33.43
N ARG A 281 -25.12 43.87 -34.09
CA ARG A 281 -24.52 44.91 -34.92
C ARG A 281 -25.37 45.20 -36.14
N ASP A 282 -25.88 44.16 -36.80
CA ASP A 282 -26.75 44.32 -37.98
C ASP A 282 -28.05 45.04 -37.61
N ASN A 283 -28.70 44.64 -36.52
CA ASN A 283 -29.91 45.32 -36.03
C ASN A 283 -29.64 46.78 -35.64
N PHE A 284 -28.47 47.07 -35.05
CA PHE A 284 -28.08 48.43 -34.69
C PHE A 284 -27.85 49.31 -35.93
N VAL A 285 -27.15 48.78 -36.95
CA VAL A 285 -26.96 49.47 -38.23
C VAL A 285 -28.30 49.70 -38.92
N LEU A 286 -29.19 48.71 -38.94
CA LEU A 286 -30.52 48.84 -39.52
C LEU A 286 -31.34 49.93 -38.80
N GLY A 287 -31.25 49.99 -37.47
CA GLY A 287 -31.89 51.01 -36.65
C GLY A 287 -31.37 52.42 -36.94
N ILE A 288 -30.05 52.59 -37.13
CA ILE A 288 -29.46 53.88 -37.53
C ILE A 288 -29.98 54.32 -38.90
N VAL A 289 -29.99 53.43 -39.89
CA VAL A 289 -30.45 53.75 -41.25
C VAL A 289 -31.93 54.14 -41.25
N LEU A 290 -32.78 53.41 -40.52
CA LEU A 290 -34.19 53.75 -40.34
C LEU A 290 -34.37 55.11 -39.65
N GLY A 291 -33.63 55.37 -38.57
CA GLY A 291 -33.68 56.65 -37.86
C GLY A 291 -33.26 57.82 -38.75
N PHE A 292 -32.19 57.66 -39.52
CA PHE A 292 -31.71 58.68 -40.46
C PHE A 292 -32.73 58.97 -41.56
N CYS A 293 -33.40 57.92 -42.07
CA CYS A 293 -34.47 58.04 -43.07
C CYS A 293 -35.69 58.78 -42.49
N PHE A 294 -36.09 58.49 -41.26
CA PHE A 294 -37.16 59.20 -40.55
C PHE A 294 -36.85 60.68 -40.35
N ILE A 295 -35.61 61.02 -39.95
CA ILE A 295 -35.17 62.41 -39.79
C ILE A 295 -35.24 63.14 -41.13
N PHE A 296 -34.75 62.53 -42.21
CA PHE A 296 -34.83 63.09 -43.56
C PHE A 296 -36.28 63.31 -44.01
N ALA A 297 -37.16 62.34 -43.79
CA ALA A 297 -38.58 62.46 -44.12
C ALA A 297 -39.24 63.61 -43.32
N PHE A 298 -38.89 63.76 -42.04
CA PHE A 298 -39.42 64.82 -41.19
C PHE A 298 -38.94 66.21 -41.62
N LEU A 299 -37.64 66.36 -41.90
CA LEU A 299 -37.05 67.58 -42.46
C LEU A 299 -37.69 67.94 -43.81
N TRP A 300 -37.91 66.95 -44.68
CA TRP A 300 -38.57 67.16 -45.96
C TRP A 300 -40.01 67.65 -45.80
N LEU A 301 -40.77 67.04 -44.87
CA LEU A 301 -42.14 67.43 -44.57
C LEU A 301 -42.20 68.87 -44.02
N ALA A 302 -41.32 69.19 -43.09
CA ALA A 302 -41.22 70.53 -42.49
C ALA A 302 -40.82 71.60 -43.51
N TYR A 303 -39.96 71.27 -44.48
CA TYR A 303 -39.56 72.20 -45.55
C TYR A 303 -40.68 72.46 -46.56
N ASN A 304 -41.50 71.44 -46.86
CA ASN A 304 -42.59 71.53 -47.85
C ASN A 304 -43.94 72.01 -47.29
N THR A 305 -44.04 72.28 -45.99
CA THR A 305 -45.26 72.88 -45.42
C THR A 305 -45.09 74.40 -45.39
N PRO A 306 -45.63 75.15 -46.39
CA PRO A 306 -45.64 76.60 -46.32
C PRO A 306 -46.52 77.02 -45.14
N LEU A 307 -45.95 77.80 -44.23
CA LEU A 307 -46.66 78.50 -43.16
C LEU A 307 -47.67 79.51 -43.73
#